data_AF-A0A4R3HBQ1-F1
#
_entry.id   AF-A0A4R3HBQ1-F1
#
_cell.length_a   1.000
_cell.length_b   1.000
_cell.length_c   1.000
_cell.angle_alpha   90.00
_cell.angle_beta   90.00
_cell.angle_gamma   90.00
#
_symmetry.space_group_name_H-M   'P 1'
#
loop_
_entity.id
_entity.type
_entity.pdbx_description
1 polymer ?
#
loop_
_entity_poly.entity_id
_entity_poly.type
_entity_poly.pdbx_seq_one_letter_code
_entity_poly.pdbx_strand_id
1 'polypeptide(L)' 'METIEVVESDKGWTVRHGARILFIDTVKERTLRTAQAISDTLFDEGVLRQVVLIRQDS' A
#
# COMPACT_ATOMS: atom_id res chain seq x y z
N MET A 1 -6.38 -7.96 11.83
CA MET A 1 -6.60 -7.53 10.45
C MET A 1 -5.43 -6.63 10.12
N GLU A 2 -4.68 -6.97 9.09
CA GLU A 2 -3.50 -6.22 8.67
C GLU A 2 -3.84 -5.31 7.49
N THR A 3 -3.29 -4.10 7.50
CA THR A 3 -3.64 -3.07 6.52
C THR A 3 -2.41 -2.48 5.86
N ILE A 4 -2.33 -2.66 4.55
CA ILE A 4 -1.39 -1.94 3.69
C ILE A 4 -2.11 -0.69 3.18
N GLU A 5 -1.55 0.47 3.43
CA GLU A 5 -2.08 1.74 2.94
C GLU A 5 -1.32 2.15 1.67
N VAL A 6 -2.06 2.51 0.63
CA VAL A 6 -1.52 3.13 -0.58
C VAL A 6 -1.98 4.58 -0.58
N VAL A 7 -1.05 5.49 -0.38
CA VAL A 7 -1.35 6.90 -0.12
C VAL A 7 -0.89 7.75 -1.29
N GLU A 8 -1.82 8.54 -1.82
CA GLU A 8 -1.56 9.57 -2.82
C GLU A 8 -0.98 10.82 -2.15
N SER A 9 0.08 11.37 -2.74
CA SER A 9 0.77 12.58 -2.31
C SER A 9 1.19 13.40 -3.52
N ASP A 10 1.67 14.62 -3.27
CA ASP A 10 2.29 15.51 -4.26
C ASP A 10 3.45 14.86 -5.03
N LYS A 11 4.15 13.91 -4.40
CA LYS A 11 5.32 13.21 -4.96
C LYS A 11 4.96 11.88 -5.63
N GLY A 12 3.68 11.53 -5.72
CA GLY A 12 3.19 10.27 -6.26
C GLY A 12 2.56 9.38 -5.19
N TRP A 13 2.79 8.08 -5.28
CA TRP A 13 2.10 7.06 -4.50
C TRP A 13 3.06 6.34 -3.55
N THR A 14 2.66 6.22 -2.29
CA THR A 14 3.44 5.57 -1.24
C THR A 14 2.69 4.38 -0.67
N VAL A 15 3.32 3.21 -0.64
CA VAL A 15 2.83 2.01 0.06
C VAL A 15 3.43 1.99 1.45
N ARG A 16 2.60 1.88 2.48
CA ARG A 16 3.04 1.80 3.88
C ARG A 16 2.27 0.75 4.67
N HIS A 17 2.90 0.29 5.74
CA HIS A 17 2.31 -0.54 6.78
C HIS A 17 2.62 0.12 8.13
N GLY A 18 1.59 0.68 8.77
CA GLY A 18 1.77 1.56 9.93
C GLY A 18 2.71 2.73 9.61
N ALA A 19 3.76 2.91 10.42
CA ALA A 19 4.75 3.96 10.24
C ALA A 19 5.84 3.64 9.19
N ARG A 20 5.85 2.42 8.63
CA ARG A 20 6.92 1.96 7.73
C ARG A 20 6.53 2.14 6.27
N ILE A 21 7.37 2.83 5.52
CA ILE A 21 7.27 2.90 4.06
C ILE A 21 7.88 1.63 3.46
N LEU A 22 7.12 0.99 2.56
CA LEU A 22 7.51 -0.26 1.90
C LEU A 22 7.87 -0.04 0.43
N PHE A 23 7.22 0.92 -0.24
CA PHE A 23 7.45 1.22 -1.65
C PHE A 23 6.96 2.63 -2.00
N ILE A 24 7.62 3.29 -2.95
CA ILE A 24 7.22 4.59 -3.50
C ILE A 24 7.36 4.53 -5.01
N ASP A 25 6.38 5.05 -5.75
CA ASP A 25 6.41 5.17 -7.20
C ASP A 25 5.49 6.31 -7.66
N THR A 26 5.72 6.82 -8.86
CA THR A 26 4.90 7.88 -9.47
C THR A 26 3.72 7.31 -10.26
N VAL A 27 3.73 6.00 -10.57
CA VAL A 27 2.68 5.34 -11.35
C VAL A 27 1.72 4.56 -10.44
N LYS A 28 0.46 5.01 -10.39
CA LYS A 28 -0.61 4.41 -9.57
C LYS A 28 -0.78 2.91 -9.79
N GLU A 29 -0.92 2.48 -11.04
CA GLU A 29 -1.27 1.09 -11.36
C GLU A 29 -0.15 0.11 -10.95
N ARG A 30 1.11 0.51 -11.15
CA ARG A 30 2.26 -0.26 -10.67
C ARG A 30 2.32 -0.27 -9.16
N THR A 31 2.08 0.87 -8.51
CA THR A 31 2.03 0.96 -7.04
C THR A 31 0.97 0.03 -6.43
N LEU A 32 -0.24 -0.02 -7.01
CA LEU A 32 -1.32 -0.89 -6.54
C LEU A 32 -0.97 -2.37 -6.70
N ARG A 33 -0.41 -2.76 -7.86
CA ARG A 33 0.07 -4.14 -8.08
C ARG A 33 1.18 -4.53 -7.10
N THR A 34 2.12 -3.63 -6.85
CA THR A 34 3.19 -3.84 -5.86
C THR A 34 2.63 -3.95 -4.44
N ALA A 35 1.66 -3.12 -4.06
CA ALA A 35 1.03 -3.17 -2.74
C ALA A 35 0.32 -4.52 -2.50
N GLN A 36 -0.36 -5.06 -3.52
CA GLN A 36 -0.96 -6.39 -3.46
C GLN A 36 0.09 -7.48 -3.29
N ALA A 37 1.14 -7.48 -4.13
CA ALA A 37 2.22 -8.46 -4.03
C ALA A 37 2.95 -8.42 -2.66
N ILE A 38 3.17 -7.22 -2.12
CA ILE A 38 3.75 -7.03 -0.78
C ILE A 38 2.79 -7.58 0.27
N SER A 39 1.51 -7.23 0.22
CA SER A 39 0.48 -7.76 1.13
C SER A 39 0.44 -9.29 1.09
N ASP A 40 0.62 -9.87 -0.09
CA ASP A 40 0.61 -11.32 -0.27
C ASP A 40 1.83 -12.00 0.35
N THR A 41 2.98 -11.32 0.36
CA THR A 41 4.25 -11.83 0.89
C THR A 41 4.42 -11.58 2.38
N LEU A 42 3.89 -10.46 2.90
CA LEU A 42 4.12 -10.02 4.28
C LEU A 42 3.26 -10.77 5.30
N PHE A 43 2.12 -11.32 4.88
CA PHE A 43 1.13 -11.91 5.78
C PHE A 43 0.87 -13.38 5.43
N ASP A 44 0.93 -14.23 6.47
CA ASP A 44 0.69 -15.67 6.37
C ASP A 44 -0.74 -16.02 5.91
N GLU A 45 -0.91 -17.21 5.35
CA GLU A 45 -2.21 -17.78 5.02
C GLU A 45 -3.08 -17.87 6.29
N GLY A 46 -4.21 -17.15 6.28
CA GLY A 46 -5.15 -17.07 7.42
C GLY A 46 -5.21 -15.70 8.09
N VAL A 47 -4.28 -14.78 7.78
CA VAL A 47 -4.39 -13.38 8.22
C VAL A 47 -5.33 -12.61 7.30
N LEU A 48 -6.41 -12.05 7.87
CA LEU A 48 -7.25 -11.09 7.16
C LEU A 48 -6.41 -9.84 6.82
N ARG A 49 -6.20 -9.62 5.52
CA ARG A 49 -5.41 -8.51 4.98
C ARG A 49 -6.24 -7.62 4.07
N GLN A 50 -5.96 -6.32 4.11
CA GLN A 50 -6.64 -5.32 3.31
C GLN A 50 -5.63 -4.33 2.72
N VAL A 51 -5.80 -4.00 1.45
CA VAL A 51 -5.11 -2.87 0.80
C VAL A 51 -6.10 -1.71 0.72
N VAL A 52 -5.78 -0.58 1.35
CA VAL A 52 -6.64 0.61 1.39
C VAL A 52 -5.99 1.73 0.58
N LEU A 53 -6.76 2.32 -0.33
CA LEU A 53 -6.34 3.51 -1.07
C LEU A 53 -6.74 4.76 -0.28
N ILE A 54 -5.76 5.55 0.13
CA ILE A 54 -5.97 6.82 0.81
C ILE A 54 -5.61 7.93 -0.17
N ARG A 55 -6.62 8.68 -0.61
CA ARG A 55 -6.40 9.92 -1.36
C ARG A 55 -6.40 11.06 -0.37
N GLN A 56 -5.35 11.87 -0.38
CA GLN A 56 -5.41 13.18 0.27
C GLN A 56 -6.18 14.10 -0.67
N ASP A 57 -7.50 14.07 -0.57
CA ASP A 57 -8.31 15.16 -1.14
C ASP A 57 -7.94 16.42 -0.35
N SER A 58 -7.29 17.37 -1.03
CA SER A 58 -6.98 18.70 -0.48
C SER A 58 -8.23 19.55 -0.37
#